data_AF-A0A8T5F4E6-F1
#
_entry.id   AF-A0A8T5F4E6-F1
#
_cell.length_a   1.000
_cell.length_b   1.000
_cell.length_c   1.000
_cell.angle_alpha   90.00
_cell.angle_beta   90.00
_cell.angle_gamma   90.00
#
_symmetry.space_group_name_H-M   'P 1'
#
loop_
_entity.id
_entity.type
_entity.pdbx_description
1 polymer ?
#
loop_
_entity_poly.entity_id
_entity_poly.type
_entity_poly.pdbx_seq_one_letter_code
_entity_poly.pdbx_strand_id
1 'polypeptide(L)'
;MALLKTKQVRVICRNCHGEAYADDFKLDNIKGMMVCPNCEKTPSIQKVKETVEENGVDKKPVGWDETDEYLRVNYKEKSKPEVTFDKVEGSKYHIICVCKKCEYKFKYNTIKQWPRVCPACSKKVEVVEPIF
;
A
#
# COMPACT_ATOMS: atom_id res chain seq x y z
N MET A 1 -16.77 44.09 14.39
CA MET A 1 -16.67 42.69 14.85
C MET A 1 -15.20 42.34 14.97
N ALA A 2 -14.65 42.33 16.18
CA ALA A 2 -13.25 41.99 16.43
C ALA A 2 -13.11 40.46 16.51
N LEU A 3 -12.47 39.85 15.52
CA LEU A 3 -12.06 38.45 15.56
C LEU A 3 -10.97 38.31 16.62
N LEU A 4 -11.34 37.73 17.77
CA LEU A 4 -10.39 37.32 18.80
C LEU A 4 -9.43 36.30 18.18
N LYS A 5 -8.20 36.74 17.91
CA LYS A 5 -7.10 35.86 17.50
C LYS A 5 -6.88 34.87 18.64
N THR A 6 -7.36 33.64 18.46
CA THR A 6 -7.01 32.52 19.32
C THR A 6 -5.48 32.41 19.35
N LYS A 7 -4.93 32.07 20.52
CA LYS A 7 -3.48 31.90 20.70
C LYS A 7 -3.00 30.75 19.81
N GLN A 8 -2.61 31.06 18.58
CA GLN A 8 -2.11 30.06 17.65
C GLN A 8 -0.71 29.63 18.07
N VAL A 9 -0.57 28.33 18.34
CA VAL A 9 0.69 27.71 18.71
C VAL A 9 1.60 27.70 17.49
N ARG A 10 2.80 28.25 17.61
CA ARG A 10 3.85 28.16 16.59
C ARG A 10 4.63 26.88 16.76
N VAL A 11 4.95 26.23 15.64
CA VAL A 11 5.65 24.94 15.60
C VAL A 11 6.78 25.04 14.59
N ILE A 12 7.91 24.41 14.91
CA ILE A 12 9.07 24.35 14.03
C ILE A 12 8.94 23.12 13.12
N CYS A 13 9.01 23.32 11.80
CA CYS A 13 8.95 22.24 10.84
C CYS A 13 10.21 21.36 10.92
N ARG A 14 10.03 20.04 10.98
CA ARG A 14 11.17 19.09 11.00
C ARG A 14 11.97 19.03 9.70
N ASN A 15 11.35 19.37 8.57
CA ASN A 15 11.98 19.21 7.25
C ASN A 15 12.75 20.46 6.82
N CYS A 16 12.17 21.65 6.98
CA CYS A 16 12.80 22.91 6.56
C CYS A 16 13.22 23.82 7.71
N HIS A 17 12.98 23.42 8.97
CA HIS A 17 13.24 24.22 10.17
C HIS A 17 12.52 25.59 10.22
N GLY A 18 11.58 25.84 9.30
CA GLY A 18 10.75 27.05 9.31
C GLY A 18 9.73 27.02 10.45
N GLU A 19 9.43 28.20 10.99
CA GLU A 19 8.31 28.38 11.93
C GLU A 19 6.99 28.58 11.15
N ALA A 20 5.96 27.83 11.53
CA ALA A 20 4.61 27.98 11.00
C ALA A 20 3.59 27.76 12.13
N TYR A 21 2.35 28.19 11.92
CA TYR A 21 1.27 27.91 12.87
C TYR A 21 0.84 26.45 12.77
N ALA A 22 0.47 25.86 13.91
CA ALA A 22 0.01 24.46 13.96
C ALA A 22 -1.14 24.17 12.98
N ASP A 23 -2.01 25.17 12.76
CA ASP A 23 -3.17 25.08 11.87
C ASP A 23 -2.79 25.08 10.38
N ASP A 24 -1.61 25.58 10.01
CA ASP A 24 -1.17 25.68 8.61
C ASP A 24 -0.49 24.39 8.11
N PHE A 25 -0.25 23.42 8.99
CA PHE A 25 0.32 22.14 8.58
C PHE A 25 -0.75 21.26 7.93
N LYS A 26 -0.45 20.69 6.77
CA LYS A 26 -1.34 19.77 6.06
C LYS A 26 -0.69 18.39 5.92
N LEU A 27 -1.53 17.35 5.87
CA LEU A 27 -1.06 15.99 5.62
C LEU A 27 -0.73 15.83 4.13
N ASP A 28 0.53 15.53 3.82
CA ASP A 28 0.95 15.11 2.49
C ASP A 28 0.67 13.59 2.35
N ASN A 29 -0.28 13.22 1.49
CA ASN A 29 -0.69 11.83 1.29
C ASN A 29 0.40 10.96 0.62
N ILE A 30 1.37 11.58 -0.05
CA ILE A 30 2.46 10.87 -0.73
C ILE A 30 3.53 10.51 0.30
N LYS A 31 3.88 11.47 1.17
CA LYS A 31 4.92 11.28 2.20
C LYS A 31 4.38 10.69 3.51
N GLY A 32 3.07 10.70 3.71
CA GLY A 32 2.42 10.23 4.94
C GLY A 32 2.76 11.05 6.19
N MET A 33 3.05 12.35 6.03
CA MET A 33 3.49 13.21 7.13
C MET A 33 2.87 14.61 7.05
N MET A 34 2.83 15.32 8.20
CA MET A 34 2.42 16.72 8.25
C MET A 34 3.52 17.62 7.69
N VAL A 35 3.17 18.44 6.71
CA VAL A 35 4.07 19.30 5.94
C VAL A 35 3.67 20.76 6.17
N CYS A 36 4.67 21.62 6.37
CA CYS A 36 4.46 23.05 6.54
C CYS A 36 4.17 23.72 5.19
N PRO A 37 3.59 24.93 5.15
CA PRO A 37 3.25 25.63 3.90
C PRO A 37 4.47 25.94 3.02
N ASN A 38 5.68 25.95 3.58
CA ASN A 38 6.90 26.14 2.80
C ASN A 38 7.32 24.85 2.06
N CYS A 39 7.17 23.70 2.72
CA CYS A 39 7.48 22.41 2.12
C CYS A 39 6.39 21.90 1.17
N GLU A 40 5.15 22.39 1.28
CA GLU A 40 4.06 22.10 0.33
C GLU A 40 4.35 22.71 -1.05
N LYS A 41 5.00 23.89 -1.09
CA LYS A 41 5.24 24.63 -2.34
C LYS A 41 6.38 24.10 -3.19
N THR A 42 7.27 23.30 -2.62
CA THR A 42 8.31 22.63 -3.40
C THR A 42 7.71 21.38 -4.03
N PRO A 43 7.41 21.35 -5.34
CA PRO A 43 7.04 20.11 -6.00
C PRO A 43 8.22 19.15 -5.81
N SER A 44 8.00 18.10 -5.03
CA SER A 44 8.94 17.00 -4.95
C SER A 44 9.11 16.46 -6.36
N ILE A 45 10.27 16.72 -6.97
CA ILE A 45 10.70 16.15 -8.24
C ILE A 45 10.89 14.66 -8.00
N GLN A 46 9.81 13.89 -7.95
CA GLN A 46 9.85 12.46 -8.09
C GLN A 46 9.65 12.15 -9.57
N LYS A 47 10.72 12.35 -10.35
CA LYS A 47 10.92 11.55 -11.56
C LYS A 47 11.24 10.14 -11.10
N VAL A 48 10.21 9.35 -10.81
CA VAL A 48 10.29 7.89 -10.88
C VAL A 48 9.64 7.52 -12.21
N LYS A 49 10.42 7.61 -13.29
CA LYS A 49 10.26 6.67 -14.42
C LYS A 49 11.09 5.46 -13.98
N GLU A 50 10.52 4.34 -13.56
CA GLU A 50 9.75 3.41 -14.40
C GLU A 50 10.33 3.30 -15.80
N THR A 51 11.54 2.75 -15.87
CA THR A 51 12.04 1.93 -16.99
C THR A 51 13.03 0.92 -16.41
N VAL A 52 12.51 -0.14 -15.79
CA VAL A 52 13.21 -1.44 -15.82
C VAL A 52 12.70 -2.09 -17.10
N GLU A 53 13.32 -1.74 -18.21
CA GLU A 53 13.10 -2.42 -19.48
C GLU A 53 13.56 -3.87 -19.34
N GLU A 54 12.59 -4.76 -19.56
CA GLU A 54 12.78 -6.15 -19.94
C GLU A 54 13.95 -6.31 -20.93
N ASN A 55 15.00 -6.97 -20.50
CA ASN A 55 15.90 -7.69 -21.41
C ASN A 55 16.32 -9.00 -20.73
N GLY A 56 15.32 -9.87 -20.53
CA GLY A 56 15.52 -11.27 -20.21
C GLY A 56 14.94 -12.10 -21.34
N VAL A 57 15.70 -12.25 -22.43
CA VAL A 57 15.37 -13.23 -23.47
C VAL A 57 15.50 -14.61 -22.83
N ASP A 58 14.38 -15.15 -22.36
CA ASP A 58 14.24 -16.55 -21.94
C ASP A 58 14.60 -17.43 -23.14
N LYS A 59 15.86 -17.84 -23.25
CA LYS A 59 16.26 -18.88 -24.19
C LYS A 59 15.60 -20.17 -23.74
N LYS A 60 14.58 -20.64 -24.48
CA LYS A 60 13.95 -21.94 -24.25
C LYS A 60 15.06 -23.01 -24.16
N PRO A 61 15.12 -23.80 -23.08
CA PRO A 61 16.14 -24.83 -22.93
C PRO A 61 15.98 -25.92 -24.01
N VAL A 62 17.08 -26.61 -24.32
CA VAL A 62 17.07 -27.70 -25.30
C VAL A 62 16.17 -28.83 -24.77
N GLY A 63 15.14 -29.21 -25.53
CA GLY A 63 14.12 -30.17 -25.11
C GLY A 63 12.75 -29.58 -24.77
N TRP A 64 12.56 -28.26 -24.92
CA TRP A 64 11.23 -27.63 -24.79
C TRP A 64 10.31 -28.08 -25.94
N ASP A 65 9.23 -28.80 -25.61
CA ASP A 65 8.27 -29.29 -26.59
C ASP A 65 6.95 -28.48 -26.58
N GLU A 66 6.03 -28.81 -27.49
CA GLU A 66 4.70 -28.15 -27.53
C GLU A 66 3.87 -28.44 -26.28
N THR A 67 4.15 -29.55 -25.58
CA THR A 67 3.50 -29.93 -24.32
C THR A 67 3.86 -28.95 -23.20
N ASP A 68 5.14 -28.57 -23.11
CA ASP A 68 5.64 -27.55 -22.18
C ASP A 68 5.02 -26.17 -22.44
N GLU A 69 4.82 -25.82 -23.71
CA GLU A 69 4.16 -24.56 -24.11
C GLU A 69 2.69 -24.54 -23.69
N TYR A 70 1.97 -25.66 -23.87
CA TYR A 70 0.58 -25.80 -23.42
C TYR A 70 0.43 -25.74 -21.90
N LEU A 71 1.37 -26.33 -21.15
CA LEU A 71 1.40 -26.28 -19.69
C LEU A 71 1.62 -24.85 -19.19
N ARG A 72 2.53 -24.08 -19.79
CA ARG A 72 2.81 -22.68 -19.38
C ARG A 72 1.59 -21.76 -19.53
N VAL A 73 0.82 -21.93 -20.60
CA VAL A 73 -0.37 -21.10 -20.86
C VAL A 73 -1.49 -21.47 -19.90
N ASN A 74 -1.76 -22.77 -19.72
CA ASN A 74 -2.89 -23.23 -18.91
C ASN A 74 -2.64 -23.20 -17.39
N TYR A 75 -1.40 -23.33 -16.91
CA TYR A 75 -1.12 -23.22 -15.47
C TYR A 75 -1.31 -21.79 -14.95
N LYS A 76 -1.07 -20.77 -15.78
CA LYS A 76 -1.28 -19.37 -15.39
C LYS A 76 -2.75 -19.06 -15.06
N GLU A 77 -3.70 -19.75 -15.66
CA GLU A 77 -5.13 -19.50 -15.44
C GLU A 77 -5.71 -20.21 -14.20
N LYS A 78 -5.07 -21.26 -13.67
CA LYS A 78 -5.63 -22.06 -12.56
C LYS A 78 -4.95 -21.87 -11.20
N SER A 79 -3.80 -21.21 -11.13
CA SER A 79 -3.12 -20.94 -9.86
C SER A 79 -3.03 -19.44 -9.59
N LYS A 80 -4.07 -18.88 -8.98
CA LYS A 80 -4.03 -17.73 -8.05
C LYS A 80 -5.43 -17.46 -7.51
N PRO A 81 -5.77 -17.88 -6.28
CA PRO A 81 -6.60 -17.02 -5.45
C PRO A 81 -5.77 -15.74 -5.22
N GLU A 82 -6.00 -14.71 -6.04
CA GLU A 82 -5.41 -13.38 -5.88
C GLU A 82 -5.94 -12.74 -4.60
N VAL A 83 -5.37 -13.12 -3.47
CA VAL A 83 -5.39 -12.33 -2.25
C VAL A 83 -3.94 -11.92 -2.02
N THR A 84 -3.61 -10.71 -2.48
CA THR A 84 -2.34 -10.06 -2.22
C THR A 84 -2.25 -9.75 -0.73
N PHE A 85 -1.54 -10.60 0.01
CA PHE A 85 -1.22 -10.37 1.41
C PHE A 85 0.09 -9.57 1.48
N ASP A 86 -0.02 -8.24 1.56
CA ASP A 86 1.14 -7.43 1.93
C ASP A 86 1.48 -7.72 3.40
N LYS A 87 2.66 -8.30 3.61
CA LYS A 87 3.18 -8.67 4.93
C LYS A 87 3.56 -7.39 5.66
N VAL A 88 2.94 -7.12 6.82
CA VAL A 88 3.29 -5.94 7.62
C VAL A 88 4.65 -6.20 8.29
N GLU A 89 5.69 -5.46 7.91
CA GLU A 89 6.99 -5.48 8.58
C GLU A 89 6.80 -5.22 10.08
N GLY A 90 7.18 -6.20 10.91
CA GLY A 90 7.14 -6.09 12.38
C GLY A 90 6.09 -6.92 13.11
N SER A 91 5.15 -7.60 12.43
CA SER A 91 4.21 -8.50 13.12
C SER A 91 3.94 -9.79 12.37
N LYS A 92 4.47 -10.92 12.89
CA LYS A 92 4.34 -12.28 12.32
C LYS A 92 2.90 -12.76 12.08
N TYR A 93 1.92 -12.06 12.67
CA TYR A 93 0.53 -12.52 12.78
C TYR A 93 -0.49 -11.55 12.18
N HIS A 94 -0.06 -10.40 11.65
CA HIS A 94 -0.95 -9.49 10.94
C HIS A 94 -0.61 -9.46 9.46
N ILE A 95 -1.62 -9.69 8.64
CA ILE A 95 -1.57 -9.59 7.19
C ILE A 95 -2.49 -8.45 6.75
N ILE A 96 -2.13 -7.74 5.69
CA ILE A 96 -3.05 -6.81 5.04
C ILE A 96 -3.96 -7.63 4.14
N CYS A 97 -5.27 -7.57 4.39
CA CYS A 97 -6.30 -8.17 3.55
C CYS A 97 -7.02 -7.09 2.76
N VAL A 98 -7.32 -7.37 1.49
CA VAL A 98 -8.15 -6.51 0.63
C VAL A 98 -9.52 -7.16 0.44
N CYS A 99 -10.59 -6.42 0.72
CA CYS A 99 -11.94 -6.95 0.52
C CYS A 99 -12.32 -6.98 -0.97
N LYS A 100 -12.80 -8.11 -1.48
CA LYS A 100 -13.22 -8.24 -2.89
C LYS A 100 -14.44 -7.41 -3.29
N LYS A 101 -15.29 -6.99 -2.33
CA LYS A 101 -16.54 -6.26 -2.61
C LYS A 101 -16.36 -4.75 -2.63
N CYS A 102 -15.48 -4.23 -1.79
CA CYS A 102 -15.32 -2.79 -1.59
C CYS A 102 -13.86 -2.33 -1.62
N GLU A 103 -12.93 -3.22 -1.98
CA GLU A 103 -11.49 -2.97 -2.14
C GLU A 103 -10.81 -2.36 -0.91
N TYR A 104 -11.49 -2.41 0.24
CA TYR A 104 -11.00 -1.86 1.49
C TYR A 104 -9.86 -2.72 2.02
N LYS A 105 -8.73 -2.07 2.30
CA LYS A 105 -7.54 -2.70 2.89
C LYS A 105 -7.63 -2.63 4.41
N PHE A 106 -7.55 -3.77 5.08
CA PHE A 106 -7.60 -3.85 6.55
C PHE A 106 -6.59 -4.85 7.10
N LYS A 107 -6.16 -4.64 8.34
CA LYS A 107 -5.28 -5.57 9.05
C LYS A 107 -6.10 -6.76 9.54
N TYR A 108 -5.70 -7.96 9.15
CA TYR A 108 -6.28 -9.21 9.62
C TYR A 108 -5.27 -9.95 10.50
N ASN A 109 -5.71 -10.34 11.69
CA ASN A 109 -4.92 -11.15 12.60
C ASN A 109 -5.17 -12.63 12.33
N THR A 110 -4.14 -13.37 11.91
CA THR A 110 -4.25 -14.79 11.54
C THR A 110 -4.45 -15.72 12.74
N ILE A 111 -3.94 -15.34 13.93
CA ILE A 111 -4.14 -16.13 15.16
C ILE A 111 -5.57 -15.97 15.66
N LYS A 112 -6.02 -14.71 15.80
CA LYS A 112 -7.33 -14.41 16.39
C LYS A 112 -8.47 -14.53 15.37
N GLN A 113 -8.15 -14.78 14.10
CA GLN A 113 -9.08 -14.80 12.97
C GLN A 113 -10.03 -13.60 12.99
N TRP A 114 -9.45 -12.41 13.09
CA TRP A 114 -10.19 -11.17 13.28
C TRP A 114 -9.63 -10.06 12.38
N PRO A 115 -10.48 -9.26 11.73
CA PRO A 115 -11.95 -9.28 11.78
C PRO A 115 -12.59 -10.35 10.86
N ARG A 116 -13.66 -11.02 11.33
CA ARG A 116 -14.40 -12.05 10.56
C ARG A 116 -15.22 -11.48 9.39
N VAL A 117 -15.53 -10.20 9.47
CA VAL A 117 -16.30 -9.45 8.47
C VAL A 117 -15.49 -8.23 8.04
N CYS A 118 -15.66 -7.81 6.79
CA CYS A 118 -15.05 -6.61 6.29
C CYS A 118 -15.57 -5.39 7.07
N PRO A 119 -14.71 -4.52 7.63
CA PRO A 119 -15.13 -3.33 8.36
C PRO A 119 -15.95 -2.33 7.53
N ALA A 120 -15.78 -2.32 6.21
CA ALA A 120 -16.43 -1.37 5.32
C ALA A 120 -17.77 -1.87 4.77
N CYS A 121 -17.91 -3.16 4.47
CA CYS A 121 -19.10 -3.70 3.80
C CYS A 121 -19.80 -4.84 4.56
N SER A 122 -19.32 -5.19 5.75
CA SER A 122 -19.84 -6.26 6.62
C SER A 122 -19.92 -7.65 5.98
N LYS A 123 -19.32 -7.86 4.80
CA LYS A 123 -19.27 -9.16 4.12
C LYS A 123 -18.22 -10.06 4.78
N LYS A 124 -18.51 -11.37 4.85
CA LYS A 124 -17.62 -12.37 5.44
C LYS A 124 -16.26 -12.39 4.72
N VAL A 125 -15.18 -12.38 5.48
CA VAL A 125 -13.82 -12.45 4.94
C VAL A 125 -13.49 -13.94 4.74
N GLU A 126 -13.27 -14.34 3.49
CA GLU A 126 -12.81 -15.68 3.14
C GLU A 126 -11.28 -15.67 3.16
N VAL A 127 -10.70 -16.05 4.29
CA VAL A 127 -9.24 -16.21 4.40
C VAL A 127 -8.91 -17.65 4.05
N VAL A 128 -8.22 -17.84 2.93
CA VAL A 128 -7.61 -19.13 2.58
C VAL A 128 -6.43 -19.30 3.52
N GLU A 129 -6.44 -20.33 4.36
CA GLU A 129 -5.35 -20.60 5.29
C GLU A 129 -4.02 -20.69 4.51
N PRO A 130 -2.95 -19.99 4.94
CA PRO A 130 -1.65 -20.25 4.39
C PRO A 130 -1.26 -21.68 4.79
N ILE A 131 -1.10 -22.54 3.80
CA ILE A 131 -0.48 -23.87 3.98
C ILE A 131 0.94 -23.59 4.49
N PHE A 132 1.21 -23.96 5.74
CA PHE A 132 2.53 -23.88 6.37
C PHE A 132 3.39 -25.09 5.98
#